data_AF-A0A937LVA4-F1
#
_entry.id   AF-A0A937LVA4-F1
#
_cell.length_a   1.000
_cell.length_b   1.000
_cell.length_c   1.000
_cell.angle_alpha   90.00
_cell.angle_beta   90.00
_cell.angle_gamma   90.00
#
_symmetry.space_group_name_H-M   'P 1'
#
loop_
_entity.id
_entity.type
_entity.pdbx_description
1 polymer ?
#
loop_
_entity_poly.entity_id
_entity_poly.type
_entity_poly.pdbx_seq_one_letter_code
_entity_poly.pdbx_strand_id
1 'polypeptide(L)'
;MSTTDWMTLDISEKRKLYAELSEGLTEHKKALFKTKVAQRTRHFSLGLEDMMKTQNASALMRTADAFGIHRVDIYDKNERFNVASGISKGVEKWLDTAFFNTYNEGNQENWVRQLKSTGRKLYVTAVDPRARPIESIDASVSATICFGNEQEGATSLLQSMADELIYIPMQGFVESFNVSVSCGIVLHHLSHRMELSGIER
;
A
#
# COMPACT_ATOMS: atom_id res chain seq x y z
N MET A 1 9.40 -17.35 -27.19
CA MET A 1 10.21 -17.37 -25.96
C MET A 1 9.27 -17.69 -24.81
N SER A 2 9.54 -18.75 -24.05
CA SER A 2 8.79 -19.04 -22.81
C SER A 2 9.07 -17.90 -21.82
N THR A 3 8.03 -17.22 -21.36
CA THR A 3 8.12 -16.23 -20.28
C THR A 3 8.23 -16.97 -18.96
N THR A 4 9.39 -16.88 -18.30
CA THR A 4 9.55 -17.40 -16.94
C THR A 4 8.67 -16.59 -15.97
N ASP A 5 7.74 -17.26 -15.29
CA ASP A 5 7.01 -16.64 -14.18
C ASP A 5 7.93 -16.55 -12.95
N TRP A 6 8.58 -15.39 -12.80
CA TRP A 6 9.52 -15.15 -11.73
C TRP A 6 8.90 -15.22 -10.33
N MET A 7 7.57 -15.10 -10.19
CA MET A 7 6.92 -15.15 -8.88
C MET A 7 7.03 -16.53 -8.23
N THR A 8 7.01 -17.58 -9.06
CA THR A 8 7.09 -18.99 -8.63
C THR A 8 8.49 -19.45 -8.24
N LEU A 9 9.51 -18.68 -8.63
CA LEU A 9 10.91 -19.01 -8.38
C LEU A 9 11.27 -18.88 -6.89
N ASP A 10 12.16 -19.76 -6.43
CA ASP A 10 12.78 -19.64 -5.12
C ASP A 10 13.81 -18.48 -5.08
N ILE A 11 14.38 -18.22 -3.90
CA ILE A 11 15.34 -17.11 -3.72
C ILE A 11 16.64 -17.30 -4.51
N SER A 12 17.08 -18.55 -4.68
CA SER A 12 18.31 -18.90 -5.42
C SER A 12 18.08 -18.68 -6.92
N GLU A 13 16.96 -19.16 -7.43
CA GLU A 13 16.52 -18.97 -8.81
C GLU A 13 16.32 -17.49 -9.14
N LYS A 14 15.69 -16.72 -8.24
CA LYS A 14 15.54 -15.26 -8.38
C LYS A 14 16.89 -14.55 -8.45
N ARG A 15 17.86 -14.96 -7.62
CA ARG A 15 19.23 -14.40 -7.65
C ARG A 15 19.95 -14.72 -8.94
N LYS A 16 19.81 -15.96 -9.44
CA LYS A 16 20.37 -16.37 -10.73
C LYS A 16 19.76 -15.57 -11.88
N LEU A 17 18.44 -15.47 -11.93
CA LEU A 17 17.72 -14.67 -12.92
C LEU A 17 18.15 -13.20 -12.87
N TYR A 18 18.28 -12.61 -11.68
CA TYR A 18 18.80 -11.25 -11.53
C TYR A 18 20.22 -11.11 -12.07
N ALA A 19 21.12 -12.05 -11.76
CA ALA A 19 22.49 -12.02 -12.26
C ALA A 19 22.52 -12.01 -13.79
N GLU A 20 21.78 -12.92 -14.43
CA GLU A 20 21.65 -13.01 -15.89
C GLU A 20 21.08 -11.72 -16.50
N LEU A 21 19.97 -11.20 -15.96
CA LEU A 21 19.35 -9.97 -16.46
C LEU A 21 20.22 -8.73 -16.23
N SER A 22 21.02 -8.72 -15.16
CA SER A 22 21.86 -7.59 -14.81
C SER A 22 23.05 -7.40 -15.75
N GLU A 23 23.46 -8.43 -16.50
CA GLU A 23 24.53 -8.31 -17.51
C GLU A 23 24.16 -7.31 -18.61
N GLY A 24 22.87 -7.18 -18.94
CA GLY A 24 22.36 -6.20 -19.90
C GLY A 24 22.19 -4.78 -19.35
N LEU A 25 22.48 -4.53 -18.07
CA LEU A 25 22.29 -3.23 -17.43
C LEU A 25 23.59 -2.44 -17.35
N THR A 26 23.49 -1.12 -17.54
CA THR A 26 24.62 -0.21 -17.27
C THR A 26 24.92 -0.14 -15.78
N GLU A 27 26.18 0.14 -15.42
CA GLU A 27 26.59 0.32 -14.02
C GLU A 27 25.76 1.41 -13.30
N HIS A 28 25.41 2.48 -14.01
CA HIS A 28 24.50 3.50 -13.48
C HIS A 28 23.13 2.92 -13.09
N LYS A 29 22.53 2.08 -13.94
CA LYS A 29 21.23 1.44 -13.65
C LYS A 29 21.34 0.44 -12.50
N LYS A 30 22.41 -0.37 -12.45
CA LYS A 30 22.67 -1.30 -11.33
C LYS A 30 22.79 -0.55 -10.00
N ALA A 31 23.58 0.52 -9.97
CA ALA A 31 23.73 1.37 -8.80
C ALA A 31 22.39 2.01 -8.39
N LEU A 32 21.62 2.53 -9.34
CA LEU A 32 20.30 3.09 -9.08
C LEU A 32 19.37 2.05 -8.43
N PHE A 33 19.26 0.84 -8.98
CA PHE A 33 18.43 -0.22 -8.41
C PHE A 33 18.88 -0.62 -7.02
N LYS A 34 20.19 -0.78 -6.80
CA LYS A 34 20.74 -1.09 -5.47
C LYS A 34 20.34 -0.03 -4.45
N THR A 35 20.46 1.25 -4.80
CA THR A 35 20.07 2.36 -3.92
C THR A 35 18.57 2.39 -3.67
N LYS A 36 17.71 2.15 -4.67
CA LYS A 36 16.26 2.20 -4.50
C LYS A 36 15.71 1.00 -3.72
N VAL A 37 16.25 -0.20 -3.95
CA VAL A 37 15.85 -1.41 -3.21
C VAL A 37 16.20 -1.28 -1.73
N ALA A 38 17.36 -0.70 -1.39
CA ALA A 38 17.77 -0.46 -0.01
C ALA A 38 16.93 0.60 0.73
N GLN A 39 15.96 1.24 0.07
CA GLN A 39 15.02 2.18 0.68
C GLN A 39 13.59 1.63 0.73
N ARG A 40 13.39 0.41 0.23
CA ARG A 40 12.09 -0.26 0.30
C ARG A 40 11.83 -0.76 1.69
N THR A 41 10.59 -0.66 2.15
CA THR A 41 10.15 -1.26 3.40
C THR A 41 8.97 -2.20 3.18
N ARG A 42 8.97 -3.28 3.96
CA ARG A 42 7.83 -4.20 4.15
C ARG A 42 7.19 -4.05 5.53
N HIS A 43 7.66 -3.09 6.34
CA HIS A 43 7.11 -2.76 7.65
C HIS A 43 5.68 -2.22 7.54
N PHE A 44 5.48 -1.30 6.59
CA PHE A 44 4.17 -0.82 6.19
C PHE A 44 3.75 -1.32 4.80
N SER A 45 2.46 -1.56 4.63
CA SER A 45 1.80 -1.81 3.34
C SER A 45 0.51 -0.99 3.24
N LEU A 46 -0.03 -0.85 2.02
CA LEU A 46 -1.31 -0.18 1.81
C LEU A 46 -2.42 -1.17 1.44
N GLY A 47 -3.62 -0.91 1.96
CA GLY A 47 -4.87 -1.52 1.49
C GLY A 47 -5.80 -0.46 0.91
N LEU A 48 -6.25 -0.62 -0.33
CA LEU A 48 -7.18 0.32 -0.96
C LEU A 48 -8.54 -0.36 -1.13
N GLU A 49 -9.57 0.16 -0.47
CA GLU A 49 -10.92 -0.41 -0.50
C GLU A 49 -11.84 0.40 -1.43
N ASP A 50 -12.28 -0.25 -2.51
CA ASP A 50 -13.34 0.17 -3.44
C ASP A 50 -13.21 1.62 -3.93
N MET A 51 -12.00 2.00 -4.34
CA MET A 51 -11.69 3.36 -4.81
C MET A 51 -12.59 3.72 -6.01
N MET A 52 -13.44 4.74 -5.84
CA MET A 52 -14.42 5.12 -6.88
C MET A 52 -13.72 5.68 -8.12
N LYS A 53 -12.63 6.41 -7.90
CA LYS A 53 -11.86 7.10 -8.93
C LYS A 53 -10.50 6.43 -9.11
N THR A 54 -10.27 5.82 -10.27
CA THR A 54 -9.01 5.12 -10.59
C THR A 54 -7.77 5.99 -10.47
N GLN A 55 -7.91 7.29 -10.71
CA GLN A 55 -6.85 8.27 -10.53
C GLN A 55 -6.38 8.38 -9.08
N ASN A 56 -7.28 8.20 -8.10
CA ASN A 56 -6.91 8.24 -6.69
C ASN A 56 -6.11 6.99 -6.32
N ALA A 57 -6.58 5.80 -6.68
CA ALA A 57 -5.81 4.58 -6.46
C ALA A 57 -4.41 4.65 -7.12
N SER A 58 -4.32 5.18 -8.35
CA SER A 58 -3.02 5.42 -9.01
C SER A 58 -2.14 6.43 -8.26
N ALA A 59 -2.73 7.50 -7.71
CA ALA A 59 -2.01 8.49 -6.90
C ALA A 59 -1.52 7.90 -5.58
N LEU A 60 -2.34 7.08 -4.90
CA LEU A 60 -1.96 6.38 -3.67
C LEU A 60 -0.82 5.40 -3.92
N MET A 61 -0.85 4.64 -5.01
CA MET A 61 0.26 3.77 -5.40
C MET A 61 1.56 4.56 -5.63
N ARG A 62 1.47 5.71 -6.30
CA ARG A 62 2.63 6.60 -6.50
C ARG A 62 3.16 7.17 -5.18
N THR A 63 2.28 7.53 -4.25
CA THR A 63 2.66 7.97 -2.91
C THR A 63 3.34 6.83 -2.13
N ALA A 64 2.80 5.61 -2.20
CA ALA A 64 3.40 4.43 -1.58
C ALA A 64 4.83 4.20 -2.07
N ASP A 65 5.04 4.22 -3.38
CA ASP A 65 6.36 4.09 -3.99
C ASP A 65 7.34 5.19 -3.54
N ALA A 66 6.88 6.44 -3.49
CA ALA A 66 7.69 7.57 -3.06
C ALA A 66 8.18 7.43 -1.61
N PHE A 67 7.37 6.82 -0.74
CA PHE A 67 7.74 6.49 0.65
C PHE A 67 8.46 5.15 0.78
N GLY A 68 8.81 4.48 -0.31
CA GLY A 68 9.50 3.20 -0.30
C GLY A 68 8.62 2.02 0.14
N ILE A 69 7.31 2.19 0.28
CA ILE A 69 6.41 1.06 0.56
C ILE A 69 6.50 0.07 -0.58
N HIS A 70 6.62 -1.21 -0.24
CA HIS A 70 6.80 -2.25 -1.24
C HIS A 70 5.49 -2.87 -1.72
N ARG A 71 4.45 -2.94 -0.87
CA ARG A 71 3.22 -3.69 -1.15
C ARG A 71 1.96 -2.82 -1.07
N VAL A 72 1.10 -2.95 -2.09
CA VAL A 72 -0.22 -2.33 -2.16
C VAL A 72 -1.25 -3.40 -2.56
N ASP A 73 -2.21 -3.65 -1.68
CA ASP A 73 -3.32 -4.57 -1.91
C ASP A 73 -4.58 -3.76 -2.24
N ILE A 74 -5.27 -4.12 -3.32
CA ILE A 74 -6.42 -3.36 -3.83
C ILE A 74 -7.63 -4.28 -3.83
N TYR A 75 -8.68 -3.89 -3.10
CA TYR A 75 -10.00 -4.50 -3.18
C TYR A 75 -10.89 -3.63 -4.07
N ASP A 76 -11.41 -4.21 -5.13
CA ASP A 76 -12.29 -3.53 -6.08
C ASP A 76 -13.53 -4.37 -6.32
N LYS A 77 -14.67 -3.87 -5.83
CA LYS A 77 -15.93 -4.62 -5.89
C LYS A 77 -16.49 -4.68 -7.31
N ASN A 78 -16.24 -3.65 -8.13
CA ASN A 78 -16.92 -3.45 -9.41
C ASN A 78 -15.95 -3.38 -10.60
N GLU A 79 -14.70 -3.82 -10.42
CA GLU A 79 -13.61 -3.73 -11.42
C GLU A 79 -13.49 -2.35 -12.06
N ARG A 80 -13.68 -1.30 -11.26
CA ARG A 80 -13.56 0.08 -11.73
C ARG A 80 -12.11 0.44 -11.98
N PHE A 81 -11.19 -0.23 -11.30
CA PHE A 81 -9.78 0.04 -11.33
C PHE A 81 -9.12 -0.53 -12.58
N ASN A 82 -8.94 0.37 -13.55
CA ASN A 82 -7.95 0.20 -14.59
C ASN A 82 -6.74 1.08 -14.25
N VAL A 83 -5.54 0.51 -14.17
CA VAL A 83 -4.30 1.27 -13.93
C VAL A 83 -4.17 2.30 -15.04
N ALA A 84 -4.47 3.56 -14.73
CA ALA A 84 -4.28 4.65 -15.68
C ALA A 84 -2.78 4.92 -15.79
N SER A 85 -2.12 4.27 -16.74
CA SER A 85 -0.66 4.32 -16.95
C SER A 85 -0.08 5.75 -17.03
N GLY A 86 -0.86 6.72 -17.50
CA GLY A 86 -0.49 8.15 -17.51
C GLY A 86 -0.40 8.80 -16.12
N ILE A 87 -1.13 8.29 -15.12
CA ILE A 87 -1.20 8.81 -13.74
C ILE A 87 -0.25 8.03 -12.82
N SER A 88 -0.24 6.69 -12.96
CA SER A 88 0.66 5.81 -12.21
C SER A 88 2.14 6.03 -12.58
N LYS A 89 2.42 6.57 -13.79
CA LYS A 89 3.76 6.76 -14.35
C LYS A 89 4.61 5.47 -14.34
N GLY A 90 3.98 4.31 -14.45
CA GLY A 90 4.66 3.02 -14.46
C GLY A 90 5.00 2.46 -13.07
N VAL A 91 4.45 3.05 -11.99
CA VAL A 91 4.75 2.64 -10.61
C VAL A 91 4.34 1.20 -10.30
N GLU A 92 3.34 0.68 -11.01
CA GLU A 92 2.89 -0.70 -10.89
C GLU A 92 4.00 -1.72 -11.16
N LYS A 93 5.09 -1.32 -11.84
CA LYS A 93 6.27 -2.17 -12.09
C LYS A 93 7.21 -2.29 -10.89
N TRP A 94 7.09 -1.39 -9.90
CA TRP A 94 8.02 -1.27 -8.78
C TRP A 94 7.41 -1.68 -7.43
N LEU A 95 6.10 -1.98 -7.43
CA LEU A 95 5.32 -2.37 -6.28
C LEU A 95 4.88 -3.83 -6.44
N ASP A 96 4.88 -4.55 -5.33
CA ASP A 96 4.17 -5.82 -5.19
C ASP A 96 2.68 -5.50 -5.06
N THR A 97 1.94 -5.68 -6.15
CA THR A 97 0.50 -5.36 -6.21
C THR A 97 -0.33 -6.63 -6.24
N ALA A 98 -1.28 -6.74 -5.33
CA ALA A 98 -2.26 -7.81 -5.30
C ALA A 98 -3.65 -7.22 -5.53
N PHE A 99 -4.30 -7.65 -6.62
CA PHE A 99 -5.65 -7.23 -6.97
C PHE A 99 -6.65 -8.29 -6.51
N PHE A 100 -7.62 -7.84 -5.71
CA PHE A 100 -8.71 -8.64 -5.20
C PHE A 100 -10.02 -8.13 -5.79
N ASN A 101 -10.47 -8.80 -6.85
CA ASN A 101 -11.72 -8.50 -7.53
C ASN A 101 -12.77 -9.53 -7.15
N THR A 102 -14.00 -9.09 -6.95
CA THR A 102 -15.13 -9.98 -6.62
C THR A 102 -16.28 -9.77 -7.61
N TYR A 103 -16.14 -10.26 -8.84
CA TYR A 103 -17.20 -10.14 -9.86
C TYR A 103 -18.53 -10.80 -9.44
N ASN A 104 -18.55 -11.71 -8.47
CA ASN A 104 -19.78 -12.44 -8.14
C ASN A 104 -19.99 -12.93 -6.71
N GLU A 105 -19.15 -12.62 -5.73
CA GLU A 105 -19.46 -12.95 -4.33
C GLU A 105 -18.61 -12.12 -3.39
N GLY A 106 -19.28 -11.30 -2.57
CA GLY A 106 -18.66 -10.43 -1.59
C GLY A 106 -17.76 -11.20 -0.65
N ASN A 107 -16.45 -11.14 -0.89
CA ASN A 107 -15.47 -11.69 0.02
C ASN A 107 -14.42 -10.66 0.42
N GLN A 108 -14.88 -9.43 0.63
CA GLN A 108 -14.15 -8.39 1.34
C GLN A 108 -13.58 -8.93 2.66
N GLU A 109 -14.32 -9.80 3.34
CA GLU A 109 -13.84 -10.48 4.55
C GLU A 109 -12.58 -11.33 4.28
N ASN A 110 -12.55 -12.12 3.20
CA ASN A 110 -11.35 -12.88 2.81
C ASN A 110 -10.21 -11.95 2.41
N TRP A 111 -10.47 -10.85 1.69
CA TRP A 111 -9.44 -9.84 1.42
C TRP A 111 -8.82 -9.35 2.73
N VAL A 112 -9.64 -8.94 3.70
CA VAL A 112 -9.17 -8.51 5.01
C VAL A 112 -8.43 -9.61 5.76
N ARG A 113 -8.93 -10.87 5.74
CA ARG A 113 -8.24 -12.03 6.33
C ARG A 113 -6.87 -12.26 5.69
N GLN A 114 -6.73 -12.07 4.39
CA GLN A 114 -5.44 -12.16 3.70
C GLN A 114 -4.49 -11.05 4.13
N LEU A 115 -4.96 -9.81 4.25
CA LEU A 115 -4.13 -8.73 4.81
C LEU A 115 -3.60 -9.09 6.20
N LYS A 116 -4.47 -9.60 7.09
CA LYS A 116 -4.10 -10.01 8.45
C LYS A 116 -3.18 -11.23 8.47
N SER A 117 -3.32 -12.14 7.51
CA SER A 117 -2.45 -13.33 7.39
C SER A 117 -0.98 -12.99 7.15
N THR A 118 -0.68 -11.76 6.72
CA THR A 118 0.70 -11.29 6.54
C THR A 118 1.45 -11.03 7.86
N GLY A 119 0.77 -11.14 9.01
CA GLY A 119 1.33 -10.87 10.34
C GLY A 119 1.36 -9.38 10.71
N ARG A 120 0.94 -8.49 9.80
CA ARG A 120 0.81 -7.05 10.07
C ARG A 120 -0.51 -6.74 10.77
N LYS A 121 -0.50 -5.69 11.60
CA LYS A 121 -1.71 -5.09 12.13
C LYS A 121 -2.51 -4.42 11.02
N LEU A 122 -3.83 -4.36 11.18
CA LEU A 122 -4.72 -3.68 10.25
C LEU A 122 -5.14 -2.32 10.81
N TYR A 123 -4.60 -1.25 10.25
CA TYR A 123 -4.96 0.13 10.62
C TYR A 123 -5.88 0.70 9.55
N VAL A 124 -7.08 1.15 9.94
CA VAL A 124 -8.09 1.63 8.98
C VAL A 124 -8.33 3.11 9.21
N THR A 125 -8.19 3.92 8.17
CA THR A 125 -8.55 5.34 8.26
C THR A 125 -10.06 5.48 8.30
N ALA A 126 -10.61 6.11 9.34
CA ALA A 126 -12.05 6.25 9.52
C ALA A 126 -12.41 7.57 10.19
N VAL A 127 -13.56 8.13 9.81
CA VAL A 127 -14.23 9.19 10.57
C VAL A 127 -15.17 8.51 11.56
N ASP A 128 -14.61 8.01 12.66
CA ASP A 128 -15.34 7.25 13.68
C ASP A 128 -14.91 7.72 15.09
N PRO A 129 -15.83 7.88 16.06
CA PRO A 129 -15.46 8.29 17.43
C PRO A 129 -14.50 7.38 18.17
N ARG A 130 -14.39 6.10 17.76
CA ARG A 130 -13.43 5.12 18.28
C ARG A 130 -12.04 5.28 17.65
N ALA A 131 -11.93 6.05 16.57
CA ALA A 131 -10.68 6.27 15.89
C ALA A 131 -9.72 7.08 16.76
N ARG A 132 -8.45 6.74 16.67
CA ARG A 132 -7.37 7.39 17.40
C ARG A 132 -6.59 8.33 16.47
N PRO A 133 -6.05 9.45 16.99
CA PRO A 133 -5.23 10.34 16.18
C PRO A 133 -3.96 9.60 15.73
N ILE A 134 -3.53 9.83 14.49
CA ILE A 134 -2.34 9.18 13.92
C ILE A 134 -1.07 9.37 14.75
N GLU A 135 -0.99 10.47 15.50
CA GLU A 135 0.11 10.82 16.38
C GLU A 135 0.26 9.85 17.56
N SER A 136 -0.81 9.12 17.90
CA SER A 136 -0.83 8.15 18.98
C SER A 136 -0.46 6.73 18.55
N ILE A 137 -0.19 6.53 17.26
CA ILE A 137 0.13 5.22 16.70
C ILE A 137 1.61 4.90 16.92
N ASP A 138 1.86 3.68 17.39
CA ASP A 138 3.21 3.15 17.50
C ASP A 138 3.72 2.71 16.12
N ALA A 139 4.55 3.56 15.52
CA ALA A 139 5.13 3.29 14.22
C ALA A 139 6.18 2.15 14.23
N SER A 140 6.58 1.64 15.39
CA SER A 140 7.42 0.45 15.49
C SER A 140 6.66 -0.85 15.23
N VAL A 141 5.32 -0.81 15.19
CA VAL A 141 4.47 -1.96 14.89
C VAL A 141 4.19 -2.01 13.39
N SER A 142 4.49 -3.16 12.76
CA SER A 142 4.24 -3.37 11.33
C SER A 142 2.75 -3.39 11.04
N ALA A 143 2.30 -2.65 10.02
CA ALA A 143 0.89 -2.47 9.74
C ALA A 143 0.56 -2.36 8.24
N THR A 144 -0.63 -2.86 7.87
CA THR A 144 -1.30 -2.49 6.63
C THR A 144 -2.22 -1.31 6.92
N ILE A 145 -1.97 -0.18 6.25
CA ILE A 145 -2.78 1.03 6.35
C ILE A 145 -3.84 1.00 5.25
N CYS A 146 -5.11 0.94 5.67
CA CYS A 146 -6.25 0.85 4.77
C CYS A 146 -6.95 2.19 4.60
N PHE A 147 -7.21 2.54 3.34
CA PHE A 147 -7.99 3.70 2.92
C PHE A 147 -9.28 3.24 2.25
N GLY A 148 -10.40 3.81 2.67
CA GLY A 148 -11.72 3.57 2.08
C GLY A 148 -12.06 4.51 0.93
N ASN A 149 -13.25 4.33 0.37
CA ASN A 149 -13.71 5.08 -0.79
C ASN A 149 -14.02 6.56 -0.46
N GLU A 150 -14.09 7.39 -1.49
CA GLU A 150 -14.16 8.85 -1.36
C GLU A 150 -15.51 9.40 -0.89
N GLN A 151 -16.58 8.60 -0.92
CA GLN A 151 -17.92 9.02 -0.52
C GLN A 151 -18.25 8.59 0.90
N GLU A 152 -18.01 7.32 1.21
CA GLU A 152 -18.45 6.70 2.45
C GLU A 152 -17.28 6.37 3.40
N GLY A 153 -16.04 6.52 2.93
CA GLY A 153 -14.87 6.09 3.67
C GLY A 153 -14.75 4.57 3.70
N ALA A 154 -14.14 4.05 4.77
CA ALA A 154 -13.99 2.62 4.96
C ALA A 154 -15.32 1.96 5.34
N THR A 155 -15.64 0.81 4.75
CA THR A 155 -16.88 0.10 5.08
C THR A 155 -16.93 -0.36 6.54
N SER A 156 -18.14 -0.52 7.09
CA SER A 156 -18.33 -1.04 8.46
C SER A 156 -17.68 -2.41 8.67
N LEU A 157 -17.64 -3.25 7.64
CA LEU A 157 -16.95 -4.55 7.71
C LEU A 157 -15.45 -4.35 7.92
N LEU A 158 -14.79 -3.57 7.07
CA LEU A 158 -13.36 -3.29 7.21
C LEU A 158 -13.03 -2.64 8.56
N GLN A 159 -13.84 -1.65 8.98
CA GLN A 159 -13.69 -1.01 10.28
C GLN A 159 -13.84 -2.00 11.45
N SER A 160 -14.79 -2.94 11.38
CA SER A 160 -15.01 -3.94 12.44
C SER A 160 -13.88 -4.96 12.59
N MET A 161 -13.11 -5.17 11.52
CA MET A 161 -11.98 -6.11 11.49
C MET A 161 -10.63 -5.45 11.76
N ALA A 162 -10.61 -4.11 11.88
CA ALA A 162 -9.43 -3.32 12.18
C ALA A 162 -8.82 -3.69 13.53
N ASP A 163 -7.49 -3.71 13.60
CA ASP A 163 -6.80 -3.70 14.89
C ASP A 163 -6.86 -2.31 15.51
N GLU A 164 -6.79 -1.26 14.70
CA GLU A 164 -6.94 0.14 15.12
C GLU A 164 -7.70 0.94 14.05
N LEU A 165 -8.60 1.82 14.50
CA LEU A 165 -9.15 2.89 13.65
C LEU A 165 -8.32 4.14 13.86
N ILE A 166 -7.95 4.82 12.78
CA ILE A 166 -7.07 6.00 12.83
C ILE A 166 -7.67 7.19 12.09
N TYR A 167 -7.38 8.40 12.55
CA TYR A 167 -7.79 9.64 11.87
C TYR A 167 -6.70 10.70 11.93
N ILE A 168 -6.72 11.62 10.96
CA ILE A 168 -5.86 12.80 10.93
C ILE A 168 -6.61 13.92 11.67
N PRO A 169 -6.04 14.53 12.72
CA PRO A 169 -6.66 15.68 13.37
C PRO A 169 -6.93 16.84 12.40
N MET A 170 -8.14 17.38 12.42
CA MET A 170 -8.59 18.47 11.55
C MET A 170 -9.07 19.66 12.39
N GLN A 171 -8.80 20.88 11.93
CA GLN A 171 -9.14 22.12 12.63
C GLN A 171 -10.14 23.01 11.87
N GLY A 172 -10.54 22.58 10.67
CA GLY A 172 -11.40 23.36 9.78
C GLY A 172 -12.84 22.86 9.75
N PHE A 173 -13.65 23.47 8.87
CA PHE A 173 -15.05 23.13 8.68
C PHE A 173 -15.31 21.88 7.83
N VAL A 174 -14.28 21.37 7.16
CA VAL A 174 -14.40 20.18 6.29
C VAL A 174 -14.30 18.91 7.11
N GLU A 175 -15.05 17.89 6.72
CA GLU A 175 -15.17 16.62 7.46
C GLU A 175 -14.04 15.63 7.14
N SER A 176 -13.40 15.77 5.99
CA SER A 176 -12.30 14.89 5.56
C SER A 176 -11.38 15.57 4.54
N PHE A 177 -10.17 15.03 4.43
CA PHE A 177 -9.26 15.34 3.33
C PHE A 177 -9.58 14.47 2.10
N ASN A 178 -9.10 14.89 0.94
CA ASN A 178 -9.00 14.01 -0.21
C ASN A 178 -8.16 12.76 0.13
N VAL A 179 -8.60 11.58 -0.28
CA VAL A 179 -7.94 10.29 0.05
C VAL A 179 -6.45 10.24 -0.30
N SER A 180 -6.02 10.88 -1.41
CA SER A 180 -4.60 10.95 -1.79
C SER A 180 -3.80 11.85 -0.85
N VAL A 181 -4.42 12.95 -0.38
CA VAL A 181 -3.81 13.85 0.62
C VAL A 181 -3.72 13.15 1.97
N SER A 182 -4.79 12.45 2.39
CA SER A 182 -4.78 11.63 3.61
C SER A 182 -3.66 10.60 3.58
N CYS A 183 -3.51 9.88 2.48
CA CYS A 183 -2.43 8.91 2.30
C CYS A 183 -1.05 9.55 2.43
N GLY A 184 -0.82 10.70 1.78
CA GLY A 184 0.43 11.44 1.92
C GLY A 184 0.75 11.83 3.37
N ILE A 185 -0.22 12.37 4.11
CA ILE A 185 -0.05 12.78 5.51
C ILE A 185 0.27 11.58 6.39
N VAL A 186 -0.53 10.51 6.29
CA VAL A 186 -0.36 9.30 7.11
C VAL A 186 1.00 8.66 6.84
N LEU A 187 1.36 8.46 5.57
CA LEU A 187 2.61 7.80 5.23
C LEU A 187 3.84 8.64 5.56
N HIS A 188 3.77 9.96 5.40
CA HIS A 188 4.83 10.85 5.84
C HIS A 188 5.05 10.72 7.35
N HIS A 189 3.96 10.81 8.14
CA HIS A 189 4.03 10.71 9.59
C HIS A 189 4.60 9.35 10.02
N LEU A 190 4.01 8.25 9.55
CA LEU A 190 4.42 6.91 9.96
C LEU A 190 5.84 6.57 9.50
N SER A 191 6.23 6.93 8.28
CA SER A 191 7.60 6.69 7.79
C SER A 191 8.63 7.44 8.63
N HIS A 192 8.36 8.70 8.96
CA HIS A 192 9.25 9.50 9.80
C HIS A 192 9.37 8.90 11.21
N ARG A 193 8.25 8.49 11.81
CA ARG A 193 8.22 7.88 13.15
C ARG A 193 8.89 6.50 13.18
N MET A 194 8.75 5.71 12.12
CA MET A 194 9.44 4.43 11.94
C MET A 194 10.97 4.62 11.93
N GLU A 195 11.46 5.59 11.16
CA GLU A 195 12.90 5.93 11.10
C GLU A 195 13.44 6.42 12.46
N LEU A 196 12.70 7.28 13.15
CA LEU A 196 13.06 7.73 14.51
C LEU A 196 13.08 6.59 15.54
N SER A 197 12.32 5.53 15.29
CA SER A 197 12.28 4.33 16.14
C SER A 197 13.38 3.33 15.79
N GLY A 198 14.26 3.65 14.84
CA GLY A 198 15.37 2.79 14.42
C GLY A 198 14.92 1.55 13.64
N ILE A 199 13.69 1.52 13.13
CA ILE A 199 13.20 0.44 12.28
C ILE A 199 13.81 0.60 10.89
N GLU A 200 14.55 -0.42 10.46
CA GLU A 200 15.17 -0.45 9.15
C GLU A 200 14.10 -0.53 8.04
N ARG A 201 14.46 0.02 6.88
CA ARG A 201 13.67 -0.10 5.66
C ARG A 201 13.90 -1.49 5.06
#